data_AF-A0AAW9IKI7-F1
#
_entry.id   AF-A0AAW9IKI7-F1
#
_cell.length_a   1.000
_cell.length_b   1.000
_cell.length_c   1.000
_cell.angle_alpha   90.00
_cell.angle_beta   90.00
_cell.angle_gamma   90.00
#
_symmetry.space_group_name_H-M   'P 1'
#
loop_
_entity.id
_entity.type
_entity.pdbx_description
1 polymer ?
#
loop_
_entity_poly.entity_id
_entity_poly.type
_entity_poly.pdbx_seq_one_letter_code
_entity_poly.pdbx_strand_id
1 'polypeptide(L)'
;SEVIANLIARGAKKGIERAIFDAIQAIRGSFAMVILTENKLIGVRDPHGIRPLCLGKTEEGYILSSESCALDAIGAELVRDIEPGEIIVIDEKGIKSYKYSENNQCQTCAFEYIYFERPDSTIDGLDVHESRVRAGEQLFKEHKIEADVVVAVPDSGIPAAIGYSKASGIPYD
;
A
#
# COMPACT_ATOMS: atom_id res chain seq x y z
N SER A 1 -8.86 13.95 7.88
CA SER A 1 -9.29 13.03 8.96
C SER A 1 -10.46 13.58 9.77
N GLU A 2 -10.46 14.87 10.17
CA GLU A 2 -11.51 15.45 11.04
C GLU A 2 -12.95 15.33 10.49
N VAL A 3 -13.16 15.52 9.19
CA VAL A 3 -14.48 15.34 8.55
C VAL A 3 -15.02 13.93 8.77
N ILE A 4 -14.15 12.93 8.68
CA ILE A 4 -14.48 11.50 8.85
C ILE A 4 -14.84 11.24 10.31
N ALA A 5 -14.04 11.74 11.25
CA ALA A 5 -14.33 11.65 12.68
C ALA A 5 -15.69 12.29 13.04
N ASN A 6 -16.00 13.46 12.45
CA ASN A 6 -17.29 14.12 12.62
C ASN A 6 -18.46 13.30 12.07
N LEU A 7 -18.30 12.64 10.92
CA LEU A 7 -19.33 11.75 10.36
C LEU A 7 -19.57 10.54 11.26
N ILE A 8 -18.50 9.92 11.77
CA ILE A 8 -18.58 8.82 12.73
C ILE A 8 -19.29 9.27 14.01
N ALA A 9 -18.91 10.42 14.57
CA ALA A 9 -19.50 10.95 15.80
C ALA A 9 -21.02 11.17 15.67
N ARG A 10 -21.51 11.65 14.52
CA ARG A 10 -22.95 11.80 14.24
C ARG A 10 -23.69 10.45 14.20
N GLY A 11 -23.00 9.38 13.79
CA GLY A 11 -23.53 8.03 13.73
C GLY A 11 -23.41 7.22 15.02
N ALA A 12 -22.72 7.73 16.04
CA ALA A 12 -22.29 6.96 17.22
C ALA A 12 -23.43 6.23 17.96
N LYS A 13 -24.65 6.77 17.95
CA LYS A 13 -25.83 6.15 18.56
C LYS A 13 -26.20 4.78 17.96
N LYS A 14 -25.71 4.46 16.75
CA LYS A 14 -25.94 3.18 16.06
C LYS A 14 -24.89 2.11 16.41
N GLY A 15 -23.91 2.45 17.27
CA GLY A 15 -22.72 1.64 17.53
C GLY A 15 -21.55 2.04 16.63
N ILE A 16 -20.33 1.93 17.16
CA ILE A 16 -19.12 2.47 16.53
C ILE A 16 -18.80 1.84 15.17
N GLU A 17 -18.95 0.53 15.03
CA GLU A 17 -18.74 -0.15 13.76
C GLU A 17 -19.72 0.39 12.71
N ARG A 18 -21.02 0.37 13.00
CA ARG A 18 -22.03 0.86 12.07
C ARG A 18 -21.81 2.34 11.70
N ALA A 19 -21.40 3.15 12.67
CA ALA A 19 -21.06 4.55 12.42
C ALA A 19 -19.87 4.71 11.47
N ILE A 20 -18.84 3.86 11.59
CA ILE A 20 -17.71 3.80 10.65
C ILE A 20 -18.21 3.37 9.28
N PHE A 21 -18.95 2.27 9.15
CA PHE A 21 -19.48 1.82 7.86
C PHE A 21 -20.29 2.92 7.16
N ASP A 22 -21.23 3.55 7.87
CA ASP A 22 -22.05 4.64 7.32
C ASP A 22 -21.18 5.85 6.89
N ALA A 23 -20.16 6.21 7.68
CA ALA A 23 -19.27 7.32 7.36
C ALA A 23 -18.39 7.03 6.13
N ILE A 24 -17.79 5.84 6.06
CA ILE A 24 -16.94 5.41 4.94
C ILE A 24 -17.72 5.37 3.64
N GLN A 25 -18.98 4.90 3.65
CA GLN A 25 -19.84 4.91 2.46
C GLN A 25 -20.21 6.31 1.96
N ALA A 26 -20.19 7.32 2.84
CA ALA A 26 -20.49 8.70 2.46
C ALA A 26 -19.29 9.44 1.86
N ILE A 27 -18.07 8.93 2.04
CA ILE A 27 -16.83 9.59 1.63
C ILE A 27 -16.45 9.15 0.22
N ARG A 28 -16.03 10.11 -0.61
CA ARG A 28 -15.47 9.86 -1.94
C ARG A 28 -14.04 10.39 -2.01
N GLY A 29 -13.18 9.64 -2.67
CA GLY A 29 -11.77 9.95 -2.82
C GLY A 29 -10.90 8.76 -2.41
N SER A 30 -9.61 9.04 -2.24
CA SER A 30 -8.62 8.05 -1.83
C SER A 30 -8.39 8.12 -0.32
N PHE A 31 -8.34 6.97 0.33
CA PHE A 31 -8.01 6.84 1.74
C PHE A 31 -7.56 5.43 2.09
N ALA A 32 -6.49 5.35 2.86
CA ALA A 32 -6.13 4.19 3.68
C ALA A 32 -6.10 4.71 5.13
N MET A 33 -6.85 4.08 6.03
CA MET A 33 -7.03 4.58 7.38
C MET A 33 -6.89 3.48 8.41
N VAL A 34 -6.33 3.89 9.55
CA VAL A 34 -6.34 3.12 10.79
C VAL A 34 -7.14 3.89 11.82
N ILE A 35 -8.13 3.26 12.41
CA ILE A 35 -9.00 3.82 13.46
C ILE A 35 -8.83 2.96 14.71
N LEU A 36 -8.53 3.61 15.83
CA LEU A 36 -8.41 2.95 17.13
C LEU A 36 -9.61 3.32 18.00
N THR A 37 -10.21 2.32 18.64
CA THR A 37 -11.19 2.49 19.71
C THR A 37 -10.68 1.82 20.98
N GLU A 38 -11.43 1.90 22.08
CA GLU A 38 -11.03 1.32 23.38
C GLU A 38 -10.59 -0.16 23.29
N ASN A 39 -11.23 -0.95 22.42
CA ASN A 39 -10.99 -2.38 22.29
C ASN A 39 -10.81 -2.88 20.84
N LYS A 40 -10.61 -1.99 19.85
CA LYS A 40 -10.50 -2.39 18.44
C LYS A 40 -9.48 -1.57 17.67
N LEU A 41 -8.75 -2.27 16.80
CA LEU A 41 -7.94 -1.70 15.73
C LEU A 41 -8.66 -1.96 14.40
N ILE A 42 -8.98 -0.90 13.67
CA ILE A 42 -9.80 -0.99 12.45
C ILE A 42 -9.00 -0.42 11.28
N GLY A 43 -8.83 -1.22 10.24
CA GLY A 43 -8.23 -0.82 8.97
C GLY A 43 -9.30 -0.59 7.91
N VAL A 44 -9.17 0.47 7.12
CA VAL A 44 -10.10 0.78 6.03
C VAL A 44 -9.30 1.16 4.80
N ARG A 45 -9.56 0.50 3.66
CA ARG A 45 -8.98 0.87 2.37
C ARG A 45 -10.10 1.27 1.40
N ASP A 46 -9.92 2.41 0.72
CA ASP A 46 -10.91 2.96 -0.20
C ASP A 46 -11.31 1.96 -1.30
N PRO A 47 -12.50 2.12 -1.92
CA PRO A 47 -13.02 1.17 -2.91
C PRO A 47 -12.11 0.93 -4.12
N HIS A 48 -11.19 1.84 -4.41
CA HIS A 48 -10.27 1.75 -5.54
C HIS A 48 -8.87 1.29 -5.12
N GLY A 49 -8.60 1.15 -3.83
CA GLY A 49 -7.29 0.71 -3.33
C GLY A 49 -6.15 1.67 -3.67
N ILE A 50 -6.44 2.96 -3.87
CA ILE A 50 -5.48 3.91 -4.43
C ILE A 50 -4.24 4.05 -3.54
N ARG A 51 -4.44 4.08 -2.21
CA ARG A 51 -3.35 4.07 -1.23
C ARG A 51 -3.15 2.68 -0.65
N PRO A 52 -1.90 2.28 -0.39
CA PRO A 52 -1.60 0.97 0.16
C PRO A 52 -1.96 0.90 1.64
N LEU A 53 -2.33 -0.31 2.07
CA LEU A 53 -2.54 -0.68 3.46
C LEU A 53 -2.32 -2.19 3.55
N CYS A 54 -1.43 -2.62 4.42
CA CYS A 54 -1.11 -4.03 4.62
C CYS A 54 -1.32 -4.45 6.07
N LEU A 55 -1.61 -5.74 6.24
CA LEU A 55 -1.74 -6.42 7.51
C LEU A 55 -0.46 -7.20 7.79
N GLY A 56 0.17 -6.90 8.92
CA GLY A 56 1.27 -7.68 9.49
C GLY A 56 0.88 -8.43 10.75
N LYS A 57 1.75 -9.34 11.18
CA LYS A 57 1.58 -10.12 12.40
C LYS A 57 2.90 -10.32 13.14
N THR A 58 2.87 -10.18 14.46
CA THR A 58 3.92 -10.61 15.39
C THR A 58 3.37 -11.69 16.32
N GLU A 59 4.21 -12.20 17.22
CA GLU A 59 3.74 -13.07 18.32
C GLU A 59 2.74 -12.34 19.25
N GLU A 60 2.84 -11.01 19.35
CA GLU A 60 2.03 -10.18 20.25
C GLU A 60 0.68 -9.77 19.65
N GLY A 61 0.55 -9.75 18.33
CA GLY A 61 -0.71 -9.36 17.69
C GLY A 61 -0.59 -8.98 16.22
N TYR A 62 -1.56 -8.18 15.77
CA TYR A 62 -1.69 -7.74 14.39
C TYR A 62 -1.30 -6.27 14.25
N ILE A 63 -0.75 -5.93 13.09
CA ILE A 63 -0.23 -4.60 12.77
C ILE A 63 -0.83 -4.14 11.45
N LEU A 64 -1.17 -2.86 11.36
CA LEU A 64 -1.57 -2.23 10.11
C LEU A 64 -0.53 -1.18 9.73
N SER A 65 -0.09 -1.22 8.47
CA SER A 65 0.93 -0.29 7.95
C SER A 65 0.60 0.14 6.53
N SER A 66 1.00 1.34 6.13
CA SER A 66 0.95 1.76 4.73
C SER A 66 1.92 0.96 3.86
N GLU A 67 3.10 0.64 4.39
CA GLU A 67 4.18 -0.06 3.66
C GLU A 67 4.61 -1.34 4.40
N SER A 68 4.97 -2.39 3.65
CA SER A 68 5.46 -3.64 4.26
C SER A 68 6.84 -3.49 4.92
N CYS A 69 7.69 -2.56 4.45
CA CYS A 69 9.02 -2.36 5.04
C CYS A 69 8.94 -1.98 6.53
N ALA A 70 7.83 -1.37 6.98
CA ALA A 70 7.61 -1.06 8.39
C ALA A 70 7.35 -2.31 9.22
N LEU A 71 6.78 -3.36 8.62
CA LEU A 71 6.61 -4.67 9.24
C LEU A 71 7.97 -5.36 9.38
N ASP A 72 8.77 -5.34 8.30
CA ASP A 72 10.12 -5.93 8.30
C ASP A 72 11.02 -5.28 9.35
N ALA A 73 10.95 -3.95 9.49
CA ALA A 73 11.74 -3.18 10.44
C ALA A 73 11.52 -3.59 11.92
N ILE A 74 10.38 -4.21 12.23
CA ILE A 74 10.03 -4.68 13.58
C ILE A 74 9.95 -6.21 13.66
N GLY A 75 10.36 -6.93 12.61
CA GLY A 75 10.30 -8.39 12.56
C GLY A 75 8.88 -8.96 12.49
N ALA A 76 7.92 -8.20 11.98
CA ALA A 76 6.56 -8.68 11.73
C ALA A 76 6.45 -9.37 10.37
N GLU A 77 5.69 -10.46 10.32
CA GLU A 77 5.35 -11.16 9.07
C GLU A 77 4.30 -10.36 8.29
N LEU A 78 4.54 -10.09 7.00
CA LEU A 78 3.50 -9.60 6.09
C LEU A 78 2.47 -10.70 5.84
N VAL A 79 1.23 -10.50 6.31
CA VAL A 79 0.13 -11.47 6.13
C VAL A 79 -0.51 -11.30 4.76
N ARG A 80 -0.92 -10.07 4.41
CA ARG A 80 -1.49 -9.68 3.11
C ARG A 80 -1.75 -8.18 3.03
N ASP A 81 -1.98 -7.67 1.83
CA ASP A 81 -2.62 -6.38 1.60
C ASP A 81 -4.10 -6.38 2.04
N ILE A 82 -4.58 -5.24 2.49
CA ILE A 82 -6.00 -4.97 2.70
C ILE A 82 -6.63 -4.74 1.33
N GLU A 83 -7.70 -5.44 0.99
CA GLU A 83 -8.31 -5.37 -0.34
C GLU A 83 -8.98 -3.99 -0.59
N PRO A 84 -9.09 -3.55 -1.85
CA PRO A 84 -9.91 -2.39 -2.20
C PRO A 84 -11.34 -2.53 -1.66
N GLY A 85 -11.83 -1.50 -0.95
CA GLY A 85 -13.17 -1.52 -0.36
C GLY A 85 -13.33 -2.49 0.81
N GLU A 86 -12.23 -2.86 1.48
CA GLU A 86 -12.24 -3.68 2.68
C GLU A 86 -12.17 -2.84 3.95
N ILE A 87 -12.96 -3.24 4.95
CA ILE A 87 -12.82 -2.86 6.35
C ILE A 87 -12.39 -4.11 7.11
N ILE A 88 -11.24 -4.04 7.78
CA ILE A 88 -10.83 -5.05 8.75
C ILE A 88 -11.03 -4.54 10.17
N VAL A 89 -11.53 -5.40 11.05
CA VAL A 89 -11.72 -5.13 12.47
C VAL A 89 -10.93 -6.17 13.25
N ILE A 90 -10.00 -5.70 14.08
CA ILE A 90 -9.14 -6.52 14.91
C ILE A 90 -9.53 -6.26 16.36
N ASP A 91 -9.91 -7.31 17.08
CA ASP A 91 -10.23 -7.28 18.51
C ASP A 91 -9.63 -8.50 19.24
N GLU A 92 -9.92 -8.65 20.54
CA GLU A 92 -9.47 -9.78 21.36
C GLU A 92 -9.88 -11.16 20.82
N LYS A 93 -10.89 -11.23 19.95
CA LYS A 93 -11.40 -12.47 19.33
C LYS A 93 -10.73 -12.76 17.99
N GLY A 94 -9.89 -11.85 17.48
CA GLY A 94 -9.16 -11.99 16.23
C GLY A 94 -9.61 -10.98 15.17
N ILE A 95 -9.52 -11.40 13.91
CA ILE A 95 -9.79 -10.55 12.74
C ILE A 95 -11.17 -10.85 12.17
N LYS A 96 -11.91 -9.79 11.82
CA LYS A 96 -13.07 -9.85 10.93
C LYS A 96 -12.83 -8.94 9.72
N SER A 97 -13.19 -9.43 8.54
CA SER A 97 -13.08 -8.70 7.28
C SER A 97 -14.47 -8.47 6.69
N TYR A 98 -14.70 -7.27 6.19
CA TYR A 98 -15.95 -6.85 5.59
C TYR A 98 -15.67 -6.10 4.28
N LYS A 99 -16.27 -6.56 3.19
CA LYS A 99 -16.30 -5.79 1.94
C LYS A 99 -17.49 -4.83 1.97
N TYR A 100 -17.22 -3.54 1.76
CA TYR A 100 -18.26 -2.50 1.70
C TYR A 100 -18.44 -1.92 0.29
N SER A 101 -17.69 -2.42 -0.68
CA SER A 101 -17.82 -2.12 -2.10
C SER A 101 -17.83 -3.41 -2.92
N GLU A 102 -18.55 -3.39 -4.04
CA GLU A 102 -18.51 -4.46 -5.06
C GLU A 102 -17.37 -4.24 -6.07
N ASN A 103 -16.63 -3.14 -5.97
CA ASN A 103 -15.50 -2.88 -6.86
C ASN A 103 -14.40 -3.92 -6.60
N ASN A 104 -14.11 -4.72 -7.63
CA ASN A 104 -13.06 -5.73 -7.60
C ASN A 104 -11.80 -5.29 -8.37
N GLN A 105 -11.72 -4.03 -8.80
CA GLN A 105 -10.55 -3.49 -9.51
C GLN A 105 -9.67 -2.68 -8.57
N CYS A 106 -8.44 -3.16 -8.38
CA CYS A 106 -7.39 -2.40 -7.72
C CYS A 106 -6.82 -1.34 -8.68
N GLN A 107 -6.77 -0.09 -8.22
CA GLN A 107 -6.30 1.08 -8.95
C GLN A 107 -5.24 1.83 -8.13
N THR A 108 -4.28 1.06 -7.60
CA THR A 108 -3.15 1.58 -6.82
C THR A 108 -2.45 2.70 -7.56
N CYS A 109 -2.10 3.76 -6.82
CA CYS A 109 -1.43 4.90 -7.39
C CYS A 109 -0.09 4.48 -8.01
N ALA A 110 0.09 4.65 -9.32
CA ALA A 110 1.33 4.29 -10.01
C ALA A 110 2.58 4.98 -9.43
N PHE A 111 2.39 6.15 -8.81
CA PHE A 111 3.46 6.92 -8.19
C PHE A 111 4.05 6.26 -6.94
N GLU A 112 3.32 5.33 -6.30
CA GLU A 112 3.82 4.47 -5.23
C GLU A 112 4.98 3.60 -5.77
N TYR A 113 4.75 2.91 -6.90
CA TYR A 113 5.78 2.08 -7.55
C TYR A 113 6.88 2.91 -8.20
N ILE A 114 6.57 4.08 -8.77
CA ILE A 114 7.57 4.91 -9.47
C ILE A 114 8.54 5.57 -8.48
N TYR A 115 8.05 6.07 -7.34
CA TYR A 115 8.84 6.99 -6.54
C TYR A 115 8.59 6.95 -5.03
N PHE A 116 7.34 6.98 -4.58
CA PHE A 116 7.03 7.28 -3.16
C PHE A 116 7.46 6.17 -2.20
N GLU A 117 7.18 4.93 -2.55
CA GLU A 117 7.38 3.82 -1.63
C GLU A 117 8.84 3.41 -1.57
N ARG A 118 9.23 2.84 -0.44
CA ARG A 118 10.59 2.31 -0.34
C ARG A 118 10.79 1.11 -1.25
N PRO A 119 11.99 0.93 -1.85
CA PRO A 119 12.26 -0.20 -2.73
C PRO A 119 12.06 -1.57 -2.06
N ASP A 120 12.26 -1.66 -0.75
CA ASP A 120 12.07 -2.89 0.03
C ASP A 120 10.62 -3.13 0.49
N SER A 121 9.67 -2.34 -0.02
CA SER A 121 8.23 -2.56 0.21
C SER A 121 7.62 -3.48 -0.86
N THR A 122 6.63 -4.27 -0.45
CA THR A 122 5.71 -5.01 -1.32
C THR A 122 4.32 -4.41 -1.18
N ILE A 123 3.68 -4.13 -2.30
CA ILE A 123 2.35 -3.50 -2.38
C ILE A 123 1.49 -4.33 -3.31
N ASP A 124 0.30 -4.74 -2.87
CA ASP A 124 -0.63 -5.52 -3.70
C ASP A 124 0.04 -6.76 -4.35
N GLY A 125 0.95 -7.40 -3.60
CA GLY A 125 1.75 -8.54 -4.05
C GLY A 125 2.88 -8.22 -5.04
N LEU A 126 3.17 -6.95 -5.31
CA LEU A 126 4.24 -6.50 -6.20
C LEU A 126 5.39 -5.86 -5.41
N ASP A 127 6.59 -6.38 -5.61
CA ASP A 127 7.82 -5.82 -5.06
C ASP A 127 8.16 -4.49 -5.76
N VAL A 128 8.41 -3.44 -4.97
CA VAL A 128 8.65 -2.08 -5.48
C VAL A 128 10.00 -1.99 -6.21
N HIS A 129 11.05 -2.62 -5.68
CA HIS A 129 12.37 -2.62 -6.32
C HIS A 129 12.33 -3.27 -7.71
N GLU A 130 11.78 -4.48 -7.80
CA GLU A 130 11.63 -5.24 -9.04
C GLU A 130 10.75 -4.51 -10.06
N SER A 131 9.69 -3.84 -9.59
CA SER A 131 8.86 -2.99 -10.46
C SER A 131 9.67 -1.88 -11.12
N ARG A 132 10.58 -1.23 -10.37
CA ARG A 132 11.48 -0.19 -10.90
C ARG A 132 12.57 -0.76 -11.80
N VAL A 133 13.13 -1.93 -11.48
CA VAL A 133 14.06 -2.66 -12.37
C VAL A 133 13.40 -2.94 -13.71
N ARG A 134 12.18 -3.49 -13.71
CA ARG A 134 11.42 -3.74 -14.95
C ARG A 134 11.11 -2.47 -15.74
N ALA A 135 10.84 -1.36 -15.06
CA ALA A 135 10.67 -0.07 -15.72
C ALA A 135 11.94 0.36 -16.47
N GLY A 136 13.12 0.16 -15.88
CA GLY A 136 14.41 0.37 -16.53
C GLY A 136 14.64 -0.54 -17.74
N GLU A 137 14.35 -1.84 -17.60
CA GLU A 137 14.42 -2.79 -18.71
C GLU A 137 13.48 -2.39 -19.87
N GLN A 138 12.28 -1.92 -19.52
CA GLN A 138 11.28 -1.46 -20.47
C GLN A 138 11.71 -0.18 -21.19
N LEU A 139 12.33 0.77 -20.47
CA LEU A 139 12.85 2.00 -21.06
C LEU A 139 13.88 1.73 -22.18
N PHE A 140 14.77 0.75 -22.01
CA PHE A 140 15.70 0.35 -23.08
C PHE A 140 14.97 -0.30 -24.26
N LYS A 141 13.95 -1.15 -24.00
CA LYS A 141 13.17 -1.79 -25.07
C LYS A 141 12.46 -0.77 -25.96
N GLU A 142 11.92 0.30 -25.35
CA GLU A 142 11.26 1.39 -26.05
C GLU A 142 12.25 2.31 -26.76
N HIS A 143 13.39 2.58 -26.13
CA HIS A 143 14.40 3.52 -26.62
C HIS A 143 15.81 2.93 -26.50
N LYS A 144 16.20 2.18 -27.53
CA LYS A 144 17.53 1.60 -27.65
C LYS A 144 18.55 2.66 -28.06
N ILE A 145 19.60 2.81 -27.26
CA ILE A 145 20.74 3.68 -27.57
C ILE A 145 22.04 2.89 -27.41
N GLU A 146 23.08 3.33 -28.10
CA GLU A 146 24.45 2.92 -27.83
C GLU A 146 25.10 3.98 -26.95
N ALA A 147 25.70 3.55 -25.84
CA ALA A 147 26.43 4.41 -24.91
C ALA A 147 27.50 3.59 -24.16
N ASP A 148 28.44 4.28 -23.52
CA ASP A 148 29.55 3.62 -22.83
C ASP A 148 29.21 3.19 -21.39
N VAL A 149 28.31 3.91 -20.73
CA VAL A 149 27.99 3.71 -19.30
C VAL A 149 26.55 4.10 -18.97
N VAL A 150 25.95 3.41 -18.00
CA VAL A 150 24.68 3.77 -17.37
C VAL A 150 24.96 4.26 -15.96
N VAL A 151 24.46 5.45 -15.60
CA VAL A 151 24.65 6.04 -14.28
C VAL A 151 23.28 6.39 -13.68
N ALA A 152 23.06 6.02 -12.42
CA ALA A 152 21.85 6.39 -11.70
C ALA A 152 21.93 7.83 -11.15
N VAL A 153 20.77 8.47 -11.02
CA VAL A 153 20.63 9.60 -10.10
C VAL A 153 20.24 9.03 -8.72
N PRO A 154 21.09 9.16 -7.70
CA PRO A 154 20.79 8.60 -6.39
C PRO A 154 19.67 9.38 -5.66
N ASP A 155 18.84 8.74 -4.84
CA ASP A 155 18.78 7.28 -4.59
C ASP A 155 17.71 6.58 -5.44
N SER A 156 16.68 7.33 -5.87
CA SER A 156 15.46 6.81 -6.49
C SER A 156 15.68 6.17 -7.87
N GLY A 157 16.70 6.62 -8.63
CA GLY A 157 16.99 6.12 -9.97
C GLY A 157 17.76 4.80 -10.01
N ILE A 158 18.30 4.33 -8.87
CA ILE A 158 19.20 3.18 -8.82
C ILE A 158 18.57 1.92 -9.41
N PRO A 159 17.36 1.47 -8.99
CA PRO A 159 16.80 0.22 -9.51
C PRO A 159 16.51 0.29 -11.02
N ALA A 160 16.01 1.43 -11.50
CA ALA A 160 15.73 1.63 -12.92
C ALA A 160 17.02 1.64 -13.75
N ALA A 161 18.09 2.27 -13.27
CA ALA A 161 19.39 2.25 -13.95
C ALA A 161 19.99 0.84 -14.00
N ILE A 162 19.88 0.06 -12.92
CA ILE A 162 20.27 -1.36 -12.88
C ILE A 162 19.49 -2.15 -13.95
N GLY A 163 18.17 -1.98 -14.01
CA GLY A 163 17.33 -2.63 -15.03
C GLY A 163 17.70 -2.23 -16.46
N TYR A 164 17.96 -0.95 -16.69
CA TYR A 164 18.39 -0.45 -17.99
C TYR A 164 19.75 -1.02 -18.42
N SER A 165 20.73 -1.02 -17.51
CA SER A 165 22.05 -1.62 -17.74
C SER A 165 21.95 -3.11 -18.07
N LYS A 166 21.18 -3.87 -17.28
CA LYS A 166 20.94 -5.30 -17.52
C LYS A 166 20.30 -5.58 -18.88
N ALA A 167 19.32 -4.78 -19.30
CA ALA A 167 18.65 -4.97 -20.58
C ALA A 167 19.48 -4.52 -21.79
N SER A 168 20.29 -3.47 -21.63
CA SER A 168 21.13 -2.90 -22.69
C SER A 168 22.48 -3.60 -22.87
N GLY A 169 23.00 -4.23 -21.82
CA GLY A 169 24.36 -4.77 -21.77
C GLY A 169 25.43 -3.69 -21.55
N ILE A 170 25.04 -2.42 -21.41
CA ILE A 170 25.94 -1.31 -21.10
C ILE A 170 26.30 -1.38 -19.61
N PRO A 171 27.58 -1.29 -19.23
CA PRO A 171 27.98 -1.40 -17.82
C PRO A 171 27.36 -0.29 -16.96
N TYR A 172 27.00 -0.66 -15.73
CA TYR A 172 26.55 0.24 -14.67
C TYR A 172 27.74 0.71 -13.83
N ASP A 173 27.80 2.01 -13.54
CA ASP A 173 28.78 2.65 -12.63
C ASP A 173 28.17 2.91 -11.25
#